data_AF-A0A3N5XH49-F1
#
_entry.id   AF-A0A3N5XH49-F1
#
_cell.length_a   1.000
_cell.length_b   1.000
_cell.length_c   1.000
_cell.angle_alpha   90.00
_cell.angle_beta   90.00
_cell.angle_gamma   90.00
#
_symmetry.space_group_name_H-M   'P 1'
#
loop_
_entity.id
_entity.type
_entity.pdbx_description
1 polymer ?
#
loop_
_entity_poly.entity_id
_entity_poly.type
_entity_poly.pdbx_seq_one_letter_code
_entity_poly.pdbx_strand_id
1 'polypeptide(L)'
;MQGLRRTAPLLAVVLVAVGLRAGYFASYAAHPEFRTPMLDSEWFHEQALAIRAGDWSAREATFRGPLYPIFLAGIYALTGPDPAAARLVQLLLGG
;
A
#
# COMPACT_ATOMS: atom_id res chain seq x y z
N MET A 1 15.40 18.84 29.31
CA MET A 1 13.93 18.93 29.10
C MET A 1 13.51 19.69 27.83
N GLN A 2 14.41 20.26 27.01
CA GLN A 2 14.02 21.00 25.79
C GLN A 2 13.64 20.11 24.59
N GLY A 3 14.19 18.89 24.47
CA GLY A 3 13.87 17.96 23.37
C GLY A 3 12.43 17.47 23.35
N LEU A 4 11.86 17.18 24.54
CA LEU A 4 10.50 16.65 24.68
C LEU A 4 9.41 17.62 24.20
N ARG A 5 9.66 18.94 24.34
CA ARG A 5 8.74 19.99 23.86
C ARG A 5 8.72 20.13 22.34
N ARG A 6 9.80 19.74 21.64
CA ARG A 6 9.88 19.75 20.17
C ARG A 6 9.33 18.47 19.55
N THR A 7 9.41 17.34 20.25
CA THR A 7 8.88 16.06 19.76
C THR A 7 7.38 15.91 19.98
N ALA A 8 6.82 16.55 21.01
CA ALA A 8 5.38 16.53 21.29
C ALA A 8 4.48 16.89 20.08
N PRO A 9 4.73 17.98 19.33
CA PRO A 9 3.93 18.29 18.14
C PRO A 9 4.11 17.27 17.02
N LEU A 10 5.32 16.75 16.80
CA LEU A 10 5.57 15.71 15.78
C LEU A 10 4.83 14.42 16.13
N LEU A 11 4.87 14.02 17.40
CA LEU A 11 4.15 12.86 17.90
C LEU A 11 2.64 13.06 17.73
N ALA A 12 2.12 14.25 18.03
CA ALA A 12 0.71 14.57 17.84
C ALA A 12 0.32 14.46 16.35
N VAL A 13 1.13 14.99 15.43
CA VAL A 13 0.89 14.85 13.98
C VAL A 13 0.87 13.39 13.55
N VAL A 14 1.84 12.58 14.00
CA VAL A 14 1.88 11.15 13.67
C VAL A 14 0.65 10.43 14.21
N LEU A 15 0.26 10.68 15.47
CA LEU A 15 -0.90 10.05 16.09
C LEU A 15 -2.21 10.43 15.39
N VAL A 16 -2.39 11.72 15.06
CA VAL A 16 -3.56 12.19 14.31
C VAL A 16 -3.58 11.56 12.92
N ALA A 17 -2.45 11.53 12.22
CA ALA A 17 -2.37 10.96 10.88
C ALA A 17 -2.64 9.44 10.89
N VAL A 18 -2.14 8.70 11.87
CA VAL A 18 -2.44 7.27 12.05
C VAL A 18 -3.91 7.07 12.39
N GLY A 19 -4.49 7.88 13.29
CA GLY A 19 -5.89 7.79 13.67
C GLY A 19 -6.83 8.03 12.48
N LEU A 20 -6.56 9.07 11.68
CA LEU A 20 -7.33 9.35 10.46
C LEU A 20 -7.22 8.22 9.44
N ARG A 21 -6.01 7.69 9.20
CA ARG A 21 -5.81 6.56 8.27
C ARG A 21 -6.52 5.30 8.74
N ALA A 22 -6.44 4.96 10.02
CA ALA A 22 -7.13 3.80 10.59
C ALA A 22 -8.66 3.94 10.49
N GLY A 23 -9.20 5.13 10.78
CA GLY A 23 -10.62 5.41 10.62
C GLY A 23 -11.10 5.29 9.18
N TYR A 24 -10.32 5.82 8.23
CA TYR A 24 -10.60 5.68 6.79
C TYR A 24 -10.54 4.21 6.36
N PHE A 25 -9.49 3.49 6.74
CA PHE A 25 -9.34 2.08 6.39
C PHE A 25 -10.47 1.21 6.93
N ALA A 26 -10.88 1.43 8.19
CA ALA A 26 -12.03 0.71 8.77
C ALA A 26 -13.33 1.00 8.01
N SER A 27 -13.54 2.25 7.61
CA SER A 27 -14.71 2.66 6.82
C SER A 27 -14.69 2.06 5.42
N TYR A 28 -13.53 2.10 4.75
CA TYR A 28 -13.35 1.59 3.40
C TYR A 28 -13.37 0.07 3.34
N ALA A 29 -12.92 -0.62 4.39
CA ALA A 29 -12.96 -2.09 4.50
C ALA A 29 -14.37 -2.68 4.43
N ALA A 30 -15.41 -1.90 4.72
CA ALA A 30 -16.81 -2.31 4.59
C ALA A 30 -17.31 -2.28 3.13
N HIS A 31 -16.59 -1.63 2.21
CA HIS A 31 -17.00 -1.54 0.81
C HIS A 31 -16.55 -2.75 -0.01
N PRO A 32 -17.37 -3.22 -0.98
CA PRO A 32 -17.00 -4.31 -1.88
C PRO A 32 -15.70 -4.04 -2.67
N GLU A 33 -15.47 -2.78 -3.04
CA GLU A 33 -14.28 -2.31 -3.76
C GLU A 33 -12.99 -2.43 -2.95
N PHE A 34 -13.07 -2.69 -1.64
CA PHE A 34 -11.89 -2.85 -0.81
C PHE A 34 -11.00 -4.01 -1.26
N ARG A 35 -11.63 -5.11 -1.72
CA ARG A 35 -10.92 -6.31 -2.17
C ARG A 35 -10.70 -6.34 -3.67
N THR A 36 -11.43 -5.51 -4.41
CA THR A 36 -11.36 -5.44 -5.87
C THR A 36 -10.56 -4.20 -6.29
N PRO A 37 -9.29 -4.34 -6.71
CA PRO A 37 -8.53 -3.20 -7.19
C PRO A 37 -9.18 -2.65 -8.47
N MET A 38 -9.15 -1.31 -8.63
CA MET A 38 -9.75 -0.62 -9.78
C MET A 38 -8.75 0.36 -10.39
N LEU A 39 -8.88 0.63 -11.70
CA LEU A 39 -8.07 1.60 -12.44
C LEU A 39 -6.56 1.31 -12.27
N ASP A 40 -5.79 2.28 -11.78
CA ASP A 40 -4.35 2.12 -11.59
C ASP A 40 -4.01 0.98 -10.61
N SER A 41 -4.84 0.75 -9.58
CA SER A 41 -4.58 -0.32 -8.61
C SER A 41 -4.71 -1.71 -9.23
N GLU A 42 -5.62 -1.86 -10.19
CA GLU A 42 -5.81 -3.11 -10.94
C GLU A 42 -4.60 -3.38 -11.82
N TRP A 43 -4.14 -2.37 -12.55
CA TRP A 43 -2.95 -2.46 -13.38
C TRP A 43 -1.70 -2.87 -12.57
N PHE A 44 -1.50 -2.27 -11.39
CA PHE A 44 -0.39 -2.64 -10.51
C PHE A 44 -0.55 -4.02 -9.89
N HIS A 45 -1.79 -4.44 -9.60
CA HIS A 45 -2.07 -5.79 -9.12
C HIS A 45 -1.72 -6.84 -10.18
N GLU A 46 -2.16 -6.67 -11.42
CA GLU A 46 -1.85 -7.58 -12.53
C GLU A 46 -0.36 -7.70 -12.79
N GLN A 47 0.37 -6.58 -12.78
CA GLN A 47 1.81 -6.61 -12.92
C GLN A 47 2.50 -7.34 -11.77
N ALA A 48 2.04 -7.15 -10.53
CA ALA A 48 2.58 -7.87 -9.39
C ALA A 48 2.35 -9.39 -9.51
N LEU A 49 1.21 -9.81 -10.08
CA LEU A 49 0.93 -11.21 -10.40
C LEU A 49 1.87 -11.75 -11.49
N ALA A 50 2.08 -11.00 -12.57
CA ALA A 50 3.01 -11.37 -13.64
C ALA A 50 4.43 -11.56 -13.10
N ILE A 51 4.91 -10.61 -12.31
CA ILE A 51 6.22 -10.67 -11.65
C ILE A 51 6.32 -11.91 -10.75
N ARG A 52 5.29 -12.20 -9.96
CA ARG A 52 5.24 -13.39 -9.09
C ARG A 52 5.25 -14.68 -9.90
N ALA A 53 4.68 -14.69 -11.11
CA ALA A 53 4.72 -15.81 -12.04
C ALA A 53 6.06 -15.95 -12.79
N GLY A 54 7.02 -15.04 -12.55
CA GLY A 54 8.32 -15.02 -13.22
C GLY A 54 8.31 -14.30 -14.57
N ASP A 55 7.18 -13.71 -14.95
CA ASP A 55 7.06 -12.89 -16.15
C ASP A 55 7.42 -11.44 -15.84
N TRP A 56 8.60 -11.05 -16.30
CA TRP A 56 9.12 -9.70 -16.12
C TRP A 56 8.86 -8.80 -17.33
N SER A 57 8.26 -9.31 -18.41
CA SER A 57 8.01 -8.54 -19.64
C SER A 57 7.12 -7.32 -19.41
N ALA A 58 6.25 -7.36 -18.39
CA ALA A 58 5.45 -6.23 -17.94
C ALA A 58 6.28 -4.98 -17.55
N ARG A 59 7.56 -5.15 -17.19
CA ARG A 59 8.47 -4.03 -16.88
C ARG A 59 8.97 -3.30 -18.12
N GLU A 60 8.96 -3.93 -19.30
CA GLU A 60 9.75 -3.47 -20.45
C GLU A 60 9.08 -2.37 -21.27
N ALA A 61 7.77 -2.16 -21.11
CA ALA A 61 6.99 -1.27 -21.98
C ALA A 61 6.14 -0.22 -21.25
N THR A 62 6.43 0.13 -19.99
CA THR A 62 5.52 0.99 -19.23
C THR A 62 6.04 2.41 -18.92
N PHE A 63 5.18 3.39 -19.21
CA PHE A 63 5.23 4.77 -18.70
C PHE A 63 5.34 4.88 -17.16
N ARG A 64 4.91 3.85 -16.41
CA ARG A 64 4.93 3.83 -14.94
C ARG A 64 6.13 3.04 -14.43
N GLY A 65 6.82 3.57 -13.41
CA GLY A 65 8.05 2.97 -12.86
C GLY A 65 7.84 1.59 -12.22
N PRO A 66 8.86 0.70 -12.28
CA PRO A 66 8.72 -0.70 -11.90
C PRO A 66 8.75 -0.97 -10.39
N LEU A 67 9.18 -0.01 -9.56
CA LEU A 67 9.42 -0.23 -8.13
C LEU A 67 8.16 -0.66 -7.36
N TYR A 68 7.03 -0.02 -7.62
CA TYR A 68 5.78 -0.32 -6.92
C TYR A 68 5.19 -1.70 -7.27
N PRO A 69 5.17 -2.15 -8.54
CA PRO A 69 4.85 -3.54 -8.90
C PRO A 69 5.72 -4.59 -8.20
N ILE A 70 7.03 -4.32 -8.09
CA ILE A 70 7.99 -5.23 -7.44
C ILE A 70 7.69 -5.33 -5.95
N PHE A 71 7.44 -4.18 -5.33
CA PHE A 71 7.06 -4.10 -3.92
C PHE A 71 5.77 -4.89 -3.65
N LEU A 72 4.74 -4.70 -4.48
CA LEU A 72 3.49 -5.46 -4.40
C LEU A 72 3.71 -6.97 -4.60
N ALA A 73 4.53 -7.37 -5.57
CA ALA A 73 4.86 -8.77 -5.79
C ALA A 73 5.53 -9.40 -4.56
N GLY A 74 6.40 -8.65 -3.87
CA GLY A 74 7.01 -9.06 -2.62
C GLY A 74 5.98 -9.28 -1.50
N ILE A 75 5.01 -8.37 -1.35
CA ILE A 75 3.89 -8.56 -0.41
C ILE A 75 3.11 -9.82 -0.78
N TYR A 76 2.72 -9.96 -2.05
CA TYR A 76 1.93 -11.10 -2.52
C TYR A 76 2.67 -12.44 -2.47
N ALA A 77 4.00 -12.43 -2.45
CA ALA A 77 4.79 -13.63 -2.21
C ALA A 77 4.61 -14.16 -0.77
N LEU A 78 4.41 -13.27 0.21
CA LEU A 78 4.25 -13.61 1.62
C LEU A 78 2.79 -13.86 2.00
N THR A 79 1.86 -13.07 1.45
CA THR A 79 0.44 -13.08 1.86
C THR A 79 -0.48 -13.77 0.86
N GLY A 80 0.03 -14.16 -0.31
CA GLY A 80 -0.80 -14.45 -1.47
C GLY A 80 -1.31 -13.16 -2.15
N PRO A 81 -2.00 -13.28 -3.29
CA PRO A 81 -2.43 -12.14 -4.10
C PRO A 81 -3.67 -11.45 -3.52
N ASP A 82 -3.57 -10.98 -2.26
CA ASP A 82 -4.65 -10.30 -1.56
C ASP A 82 -4.42 -8.77 -1.55
N PRO A 83 -5.22 -8.00 -2.30
CA PRO A 83 -5.15 -6.54 -2.32
C PRO A 83 -5.40 -5.89 -0.95
N ALA A 84 -6.05 -6.59 0.00
CA ALA A 84 -6.21 -6.11 1.37
C ALA A 84 -4.87 -6.09 2.13
N ALA A 85 -4.00 -7.07 1.90
CA ALA A 85 -2.67 -7.12 2.49
C ALA A 85 -1.80 -5.95 2.02
N ALA A 86 -1.84 -5.64 0.73
CA ALA A 86 -1.15 -4.48 0.16
C ALA A 86 -1.62 -3.16 0.80
N ARG A 87 -2.94 -2.95 0.93
CA ARG A 87 -3.51 -1.76 1.57
C ARG A 87 -3.14 -1.64 3.05
N LEU A 88 -3.09 -2.76 3.78
CA LEU A 88 -2.66 -2.77 5.17
C LEU A 88 -1.20 -2.34 5.32
N VAL A 89 -0.32 -2.84 4.46
CA VAL A 89 1.10 -2.42 4.45
C VAL A 89 1.23 -0.93 4.10
N GLN A 90 0.46 -0.43 3.12
CA GLN A 90 0.45 0.99 2.76
C GLN A 90 -0.03 1.88 3.90
N LEU A 91 -1.05 1.44 4.64
CA LEU A 91 -1.51 2.14 5.84
C LEU A 91 -0.39 2.32 6.88
N LEU A 92 0.46 1.29 7.05
CA LEU A 92 1.62 1.35 7.95
C LEU A 92 2.75 2.24 7.41
N LEU A 93 2.96 2.25 6.10
CA LEU A 93 4.02 3.05 5.46
C LEU A 93 3.64 4.53 5.26
N GLY A 94 2.36 4.88 5.42
CA GLY A 94 1.87 6.26 5.40
C GLY A 94 1.02 6.66 4.19
N GLY A 95 0.73 5.72 3.29
CA GLY A 95 0.07 5.97 2.00
C GLY A 95 1.08 6.23 0.90
#